data_AF-A0AAW0X566-F1
#
_entry.id   AF-A0AAW0X566-F1
#
_cell.length_a   1.000
_cell.length_b   1.000
_cell.length_c   1.000
_cell.angle_alpha   90.00
_cell.angle_beta   90.00
_cell.angle_gamma   90.00
#
_symmetry.space_group_name_H-M   'P 1'
#
loop_
_entity.id
_entity.type
_entity.pdbx_description
1 polymer ?
#
loop_
_entity_poly.entity_id
_entity_poly.type
_entity_poly.pdbx_seq_one_letter_code
_entity_poly.pdbx_strand_id
1 'polypeptide(L)'
;RWRMLNETLTSEVTSEGLESRLRLPATAASLGTYYCYVNNTIGESIPCEIDVTGIMEKLGDDNIIVISAIVAAVIVLVLIICVVIIVICRRQRQAGKYKVDEDPSPEHASKELPS
;
A
#
# COMPACT_ATOMS: atom_id res chain seq x y z
N ARG A 1 -5.84 2.28 39.84
CA ARG A 1 -6.24 0.85 39.89
C ARG A 1 -6.38 0.35 38.46
N TRP A 2 -5.94 -0.89 38.20
CA TRP A 2 -6.05 -1.54 36.90
C TRP A 2 -7.12 -2.64 36.94
N ARG A 3 -7.88 -2.78 35.85
CA ARG A 3 -8.88 -3.84 35.67
C ARG A 3 -8.83 -4.39 34.25
N MET A 4 -9.21 -5.66 34.11
CA MET A 4 -9.47 -6.31 32.83
C MET A 4 -10.76 -7.10 32.98
N LEU A 5 -11.74 -6.85 32.11
CA LEU A 5 -13.13 -7.28 32.29
C LEU A 5 -13.65 -6.89 33.69
N ASN A 6 -13.99 -7.87 34.52
CA ASN A 6 -14.49 -7.70 35.89
C ASN A 6 -13.42 -7.96 36.96
N GLU A 7 -12.20 -8.27 36.56
CA GLU A 7 -11.11 -8.59 37.47
C GLU A 7 -10.21 -7.38 37.73
N THR A 8 -9.66 -7.33 38.93
CA THR A 8 -8.70 -6.29 39.31
C THR A 8 -7.30 -6.85 39.27
N LEU A 9 -6.44 -6.18 38.51
CA LEU A 9 -5.07 -6.57 38.34
C LEU A 9 -4.25 -5.96 39.49
N THR A 10 -3.61 -6.82 40.26
CA THR A 10 -2.72 -6.43 41.37
C THR A 10 -1.30 -6.94 41.16
N SER A 11 -1.12 -8.02 40.39
CA SER A 11 0.19 -8.51 39.96
C SER A 11 0.79 -7.57 38.93
N GLU A 12 2.11 -7.37 38.99
CA GLU A 12 2.87 -6.57 38.00
C GLU A 12 2.44 -5.10 37.86
N VAL A 13 1.67 -4.60 38.83
CA VAL A 13 1.35 -3.18 38.98
C VAL A 13 2.38 -2.52 39.88
N THR A 14 3.01 -1.47 39.39
CA THR A 14 3.90 -0.60 40.17
C THR A 14 3.24 0.77 40.29
N SER A 15 3.25 1.35 41.50
CA SER A 15 2.70 2.69 41.75
C SER A 15 3.77 3.56 42.38
N GLU A 16 4.11 4.66 41.72
CA GLU A 16 5.14 5.61 42.15
C GLU A 16 4.56 7.03 42.09
N GLY A 17 4.24 7.59 43.27
CA GLY A 17 3.65 8.91 43.38
C GLY A 17 2.33 9.02 42.62
N LEU A 18 2.30 9.88 41.60
CA LEU A 18 1.13 10.12 40.73
C LEU A 18 1.07 9.16 39.52
N GLU A 19 2.06 8.29 39.35
CA GLU A 19 2.13 7.34 38.25
C GLU A 19 1.79 5.92 38.69
N SER A 20 1.04 5.19 37.86
CA SER A 20 0.86 3.75 37.99
C SER A 20 1.16 3.07 36.65
N ARG A 21 1.99 2.03 36.68
CA ARG A 21 2.37 1.24 35.50
C ARG A 21 1.93 -0.20 35.69
N LEU A 22 1.35 -0.79 34.65
CA LEU A 22 1.05 -2.21 34.55
C LEU A 22 1.99 -2.81 33.50
N ARG A 23 2.75 -3.85 33.88
CA ARG A 23 3.48 -4.68 32.91
C ARG A 23 2.64 -5.89 32.55
N LEU A 24 2.70 -6.27 31.28
CA LEU A 24 1.99 -7.43 30.74
C LEU A 24 3.01 -8.34 30.07
N PRO A 25 2.91 -9.67 30.24
CA PRO A 25 3.71 -10.61 29.47
C PRO A 25 3.32 -10.51 27.98
N ALA A 26 4.25 -10.81 27.07
CA ALA A 26 3.96 -10.80 25.63
C ALA A 26 3.28 -12.11 25.19
N THR A 27 2.09 -12.40 25.73
CA THR A 27 1.34 -13.63 25.43
C THR A 27 -0.06 -13.34 24.87
N ALA A 28 -0.69 -14.33 24.26
CA ALA A 28 -2.06 -14.20 23.75
C ALA A 28 -3.10 -13.96 24.86
N ALA A 29 -2.83 -14.42 26.08
CA ALA A 29 -3.72 -14.24 27.24
C ALA A 29 -3.78 -12.78 27.75
N SER A 30 -2.77 -11.99 27.40
CA SER A 30 -2.62 -10.57 27.73
C SER A 30 -3.21 -9.64 26.65
N LEU A 31 -3.89 -10.21 25.65
CA LEU A 31 -4.63 -9.45 24.66
C LEU A 31 -6.01 -9.07 25.20
N GLY A 32 -6.48 -7.89 24.81
CA GLY A 32 -7.80 -7.38 25.14
C GLY A 32 -7.76 -6.01 25.80
N THR A 33 -8.91 -5.61 26.33
CA THR A 33 -9.16 -4.25 26.79
C THR A 33 -8.93 -4.10 28.29
N TYR A 34 -8.02 -3.21 28.64
CA TYR A 34 -7.65 -2.86 30.01
C TYR A 34 -8.25 -1.51 30.40
N TYR A 35 -8.65 -1.42 31.66
CA TYR A 35 -9.22 -0.22 32.24
C TYR A 35 -8.36 0.30 33.39
N CYS A 36 -8.07 1.61 33.38
CA CYS A 36 -7.41 2.28 34.49
C CYS A 36 -8.34 3.28 35.17
N TYR A 37 -8.36 3.25 36.50
CA TYR A 37 -9.16 4.13 37.35
C TYR A 37 -8.22 4.92 38.26
N VAL A 38 -8.30 6.25 38.23
CA VAL A 38 -7.55 7.12 39.13
C VAL A 38 -8.43 7.41 40.33
N ASN A 39 -7.93 7.21 41.55
CA ASN A 39 -8.70 7.46 42.77
C ASN A 39 -7.92 8.39 43.68
N ASN A 40 -8.48 9.57 43.95
CA ASN A 40 -7.94 10.58 44.83
C ASN A 40 -8.97 10.93 45.92
N THR A 41 -8.62 11.83 46.84
CA THR A 41 -9.52 12.27 47.93
C THR A 41 -10.84 12.88 47.45
N ILE A 42 -10.92 13.33 46.19
CA ILE A 42 -12.15 13.84 45.57
C ILE A 42 -13.07 12.69 45.12
N GLY A 43 -12.50 11.54 44.74
CA GLY A 43 -13.23 10.40 44.22
C GLY A 43 -12.47 9.63 43.14
N GLU A 44 -13.18 8.66 42.55
CA GLU A 44 -12.70 7.85 41.43
C GLU A 44 -13.03 8.52 40.09
N SER A 45 -12.07 8.49 39.16
CA SER A 45 -12.24 8.99 37.81
C SER A 45 -13.12 8.07 36.97
N ILE A 46 -13.59 8.58 35.84
CA ILE A 46 -14.01 7.72 34.73
C ILE A 46 -12.84 6.83 34.28
N PRO A 47 -13.11 5.63 33.77
CA PRO A 47 -12.04 4.73 33.32
C PRO A 47 -11.33 5.27 32.09
N CYS A 48 -10.01 5.12 32.06
CA CYS A 48 -9.27 5.10 30.81
C CYS A 48 -9.38 3.70 30.18
N GLU A 49 -9.45 3.62 28.85
CA GLU A 49 -9.53 2.36 28.11
C GLU A 49 -8.28 2.19 27.24
N ILE A 50 -7.65 1.03 27.32
CA ILE A 50 -6.46 0.68 26.57
C ILE A 50 -6.66 -0.68 25.95
N ASP A 51 -6.71 -0.73 24.63
CA ASP A 51 -6.82 -1.99 23.91
C ASP A 51 -5.43 -2.54 23.54
N VAL A 52 -5.13 -3.72 24.05
CA VAL A 52 -3.86 -4.42 23.80
C VAL A 52 -4.12 -5.48 22.75
N THR A 53 -3.88 -5.11 21.49
CA THR A 53 -4.05 -6.00 20.35
C THR A 53 -2.75 -6.71 20.00
N GLY A 54 -2.88 -7.90 19.39
CA GLY A 54 -1.74 -8.67 18.94
C GLY A 54 -1.12 -8.10 17.67
N ILE A 55 0.11 -8.52 17.38
CA ILE A 55 0.86 -8.14 16.17
C ILE A 55 0.05 -8.43 14.89
N MET A 56 -0.86 -9.42 14.92
CA MET A 56 -1.74 -9.78 13.80
C MET A 56 -2.67 -8.64 13.36
N GLU A 57 -3.19 -7.83 14.29
CA GLU A 57 -4.12 -6.75 13.94
C GLU A 57 -3.37 -5.55 13.33
N LYS A 58 -2.20 -5.25 13.89
CA LYS A 58 -1.30 -4.21 13.36
C LYS A 58 -0.70 -4.58 12.00
N LEU A 59 -0.56 -5.87 11.70
CA LEU A 59 -0.18 -6.35 10.37
C LEU A 59 -1.30 -6.14 9.33
N GLY A 60 -2.55 -5.95 9.73
CA GLY A 60 -3.67 -5.71 8.81
C GLY A 60 -3.59 -4.32 8.19
N ASP A 61 -3.62 -3.28 9.02
CA ASP A 61 -3.87 -1.92 8.50
C ASP A 61 -2.65 -1.31 7.80
N ASP A 62 -1.47 -1.40 8.41
CA ASP A 62 -0.26 -0.77 7.85
C ASP A 62 0.22 -1.49 6.58
N ASN A 63 0.13 -2.82 6.54
CA ASN A 63 0.59 -3.57 5.36
C ASN A 63 -0.38 -3.46 4.20
N ILE A 64 -1.70 -3.35 4.44
CA ILE A 64 -2.67 -3.20 3.36
C ILE A 64 -2.44 -1.89 2.61
N ILE A 65 -2.14 -0.80 3.32
CA ILE A 65 -1.81 0.49 2.68
C ILE A 65 -0.55 0.35 1.82
N VAL A 66 0.52 -0.22 2.38
CA VAL A 66 1.80 -0.39 1.65
C VAL A 66 1.64 -1.30 0.43
N ILE A 67 0.96 -2.44 0.57
CA ILE A 67 0.72 -3.40 -0.51
C ILE A 67 -0.12 -2.74 -1.61
N SER A 68 -1.18 -2.01 -1.24
CA SER A 68 -2.05 -1.33 -2.22
C SER A 68 -1.29 -0.30 -3.07
N ALA A 69 -0.38 0.46 -2.45
CA ALA A 69 0.43 1.45 -3.15
C ALA A 69 1.37 0.81 -4.18
N ILE A 70 1.99 -0.31 -3.83
CA ILE A 70 2.88 -1.06 -4.73
C ILE A 70 2.08 -1.58 -5.93
N VAL A 71 0.91 -2.20 -5.70
CA VAL A 71 0.05 -2.73 -6.76
C VAL A 71 -0.38 -1.61 -7.72
N ALA A 72 -0.81 -0.45 -7.19
CA ALA A 72 -1.20 0.69 -8.00
C ALA A 72 -0.03 1.21 -8.87
N ALA A 73 1.17 1.31 -8.31
CA ALA A 73 2.35 1.77 -9.04
C ALA A 73 2.72 0.83 -10.20
N VAL A 74 2.64 -0.49 -9.99
CA VAL A 74 2.92 -1.48 -11.04
C VAL A 74 1.91 -1.36 -12.19
N ILE A 75 0.62 -1.21 -11.88
CA ILE A 75 -0.42 -1.05 -12.91
C ILE A 75 -0.17 0.18 -13.77
N VAL A 76 0.13 1.32 -13.15
CA VAL A 76 0.43 2.58 -13.86
C VAL A 76 1.65 2.41 -14.77
N LEU A 77 2.71 1.77 -14.27
CA LEU A 77 3.93 1.53 -15.06
C LEU A 77 3.65 0.65 -16.29
N VAL A 78 2.86 -0.41 -16.13
CA VAL A 78 2.46 -1.28 -17.25
C VAL A 78 1.64 -0.50 -18.29
N LEU A 79 0.70 0.34 -17.86
CA LEU A 79 -0.09 1.17 -18.78
C LEU A 79 0.79 2.14 -19.58
N ILE A 80 1.77 2.77 -18.94
CA ILE A 80 2.73 3.66 -19.62
C ILE A 80 3.51 2.88 -20.68
N ILE A 81 4.02 1.70 -20.36
CA ILE A 81 4.75 0.83 -21.30
C ILE A 81 3.85 0.46 -22.49
N CYS A 82 2.60 0.07 -22.25
CA CYS A 82 1.63 -0.25 -23.30
C CYS A 82 1.40 0.94 -24.24
N VAL A 83 1.23 2.16 -23.70
CA VAL A 83 1.04 3.37 -24.51
C VAL A 83 2.27 3.66 -25.37
N VAL A 84 3.47 3.57 -24.81
CA VAL A 84 4.72 3.80 -25.56
C VAL A 84 4.84 2.82 -26.73
N ILE A 85 4.59 1.53 -26.49
CA ILE A 85 4.62 0.50 -27.54
C ILE A 85 3.60 0.82 -28.64
N ILE A 86 2.35 1.14 -28.27
CA ILE A 86 1.30 1.49 -29.23
C ILE A 86 1.72 2.70 -30.08
N VAL A 87 2.27 3.75 -29.46
CA VAL A 87 2.71 4.96 -30.18
C VAL A 87 3.84 4.65 -31.14
N ILE A 88 4.84 3.86 -30.73
CA ILE A 88 5.95 3.45 -31.60
C ILE A 88 5.44 2.60 -32.76
N CYS A 89 4.63 1.57 -32.49
CA CYS A 89 4.04 0.72 -33.52
C CYS A 89 3.21 1.54 -34.52
N ARG A 90 2.43 2.52 -34.04
CA ARG A 90 1.68 3.45 -34.90
C ARG A 90 2.61 4.32 -35.73
N ARG A 91 3.66 4.92 -35.14
CA ARG A 91 4.64 5.75 -35.86
C ARG A 91 5.33 4.96 -36.98
N GLN A 92 5.79 3.75 -36.68
CA GLN A 92 6.45 2.88 -37.65
C GLN A 92 5.51 2.51 -38.81
N ARG A 93 4.22 2.25 -38.51
CA ARG A 93 3.22 1.96 -39.55
C ARG A 93 2.93 3.16 -40.45
N GLN A 94 3.01 4.39 -39.94
CA GLN A 94 2.84 5.59 -40.78
C GLN A 94 4.11 5.90 -41.60
N ALA A 95 5.30 5.66 -41.05
CA ALA A 95 6.57 5.83 -41.78
C ALA A 95 6.72 4.81 -42.93
N GLY A 96 6.20 3.60 -42.77
CA GLY A 96 6.18 2.58 -43.83
C GLY A 96 5.20 2.88 -44.99
N LYS A 97 4.28 3.82 -44.82
CA LYS A 97 3.35 4.26 -45.89
C LYS A 97 3.91 5.35 -46.79
N TYR A 98 5.05 5.95 -46.44
CA TYR A 98 5.66 7.06 -47.19
C TYR A 98 6.69 6.60 -48.26
N LYS A 99 6.71 5.30 -48.60
CA LYS A 99 7.67 4.72 -49.57
C LYS A 99 7.05 4.10 -50.82
N VAL A 100 5.79 4.39 -51.13
CA VAL A 100 5.16 3.94 -52.38
C VAL A 100 4.40 5.12 -52.94
N ASP A 101 5.10 6.03 -53.63
CA ASP A 101 4.52 6.99 -54.59
C ASP A 101 5.68 7.67 -55.33
N GLU A 102 6.23 7.01 -56.36
CA GLU A 102 6.84 7.57 -57.59
C GLU A 102 7.31 6.38 -58.45
N ASP A 103 6.82 5.99 -59.62
CA ASP A 103 5.63 6.23 -60.46
C ASP A 103 5.72 5.11 -61.55
N PRO A 104 4.62 4.57 -62.10
CA PRO A 104 4.65 3.74 -63.31
C PRO A 104 4.18 4.54 -64.53
N SER A 105 5.04 4.75 -65.54
CA SER A 105 4.53 5.02 -66.89
C SER A 105 5.43 4.48 -68.01
N PRO A 106 4.87 3.70 -68.96
CA PRO A 106 5.57 3.12 -70.10
C PRO A 106 5.48 4.03 -71.35
N GLU A 107 6.13 3.57 -72.42
CA GLU A 107 6.02 3.94 -73.84
C GLU A 107 7.08 4.85 -74.49
N HIS A 108 7.76 4.20 -75.45
CA HIS A 108 8.21 4.68 -76.76
C HIS A 108 9.30 5.74 -76.86
N ALA A 109 10.49 5.30 -77.28
CA ALA A 109 11.02 5.69 -78.60
C ALA A 109 12.32 4.93 -78.94
N SER A 110 12.18 4.03 -79.92
CA SER A 110 13.01 3.93 -81.13
C SER A 110 14.55 3.77 -81.03
N LYS A 111 14.98 2.65 -81.62
CA LYS A 111 15.77 2.58 -82.87
C LYS A 111 17.25 2.14 -82.82
N GLU A 112 17.48 1.12 -83.65
CA GLU A 112 18.70 0.68 -84.35
C GLU A 112 19.83 -0.06 -83.58
N LEU A 113 19.91 -1.37 -83.87
CA LEU A 113 21.16 -2.13 -83.99
C LEU A 113 21.98 -1.54 -85.17
N PRO A 114 23.33 -1.61 -85.20
CA PRO A 114 23.93 -2.81 -85.81
C PRO A 114 25.30 -3.27 -85.24
N SER A 115 25.53 -4.57 -85.51
CA SER A 115 26.77 -5.36 -85.70
C SER A 115 27.91 -5.30 -84.70
#